data_AF-A0A454DJH5-F1
#
_entry.id   AF-A0A454DJH5-F1
#
_cell.length_a   1.000
_cell.length_b   1.000
_cell.length_c   1.000
_cell.angle_alpha   90.00
_cell.angle_beta   90.00
_cell.angle_gamma   90.00
#
_symmetry.space_group_name_H-M   'P 1'
#
loop_
_entity.id
_entity.type
_entity.pdbx_description
1 polymer ?
#
loop_
_entity_poly.entity_id
_entity_poly.type
_entity_poly.pdbx_seq_one_letter_code
_entity_poly.pdbx_strand_id
1 'polypeptide(L)'
;MKTRDKIVYAALELFNQHGERNITTNHIADHIEISPGNLYYHFRNKQEIVREIFALYSAELLERFTPIQGSQESLTMLKSYLDSIFTLMWKYRFFYANLPEILSRDEQLHDEYIDVQEKLQANLIAIMQEFVSLKLLNVDKEQLKSLVCTLHLIACSWLAYQSAMSPKTEITEQMVKQGMLQMLNVVKPVATEQGMEQLLLLEEAVSRLHS
;
A
#
# COMPACT_ATOMS: atom_id res chain seq x y z
N MET A 1 10.33 7.34 22.11
CA MET A 1 9.32 6.40 21.60
C MET A 1 8.62 5.76 22.78
N LYS A 2 7.28 5.82 22.84
CA LYS A 2 6.52 5.25 23.97
C LYS A 2 6.46 3.72 23.83
N THR A 3 6.27 2.99 24.94
CA THR A 3 6.15 1.51 24.93
C THR A 3 5.05 1.02 24.01
N ARG A 4 3.93 1.76 23.97
CA ARG A 4 2.83 1.52 23.04
C ARG A 4 3.28 1.50 21.58
N ASP A 5 4.07 2.49 21.16
CA ASP A 5 4.60 2.59 19.79
C ASP A 5 5.55 1.42 19.49
N LYS A 6 6.40 1.03 20.46
CA LYS A 6 7.29 -0.13 20.34
C LYS A 6 6.51 -1.42 20.04
N ILE A 7 5.40 -1.64 20.74
CA ILE A 7 4.53 -2.80 20.52
C ILE A 7 3.96 -2.79 19.11
N VAL A 8 3.48 -1.63 18.63
CA VAL A 8 2.90 -1.49 17.29
C VAL A 8 3.92 -1.76 16.19
N TYR A 9 5.12 -1.19 16.29
CA TYR A 9 6.18 -1.41 15.30
C TYR A 9 6.69 -2.85 15.30
N ALA A 10 6.88 -3.46 16.47
CA ALA A 10 7.28 -4.86 16.59
C ALA A 10 6.21 -5.82 16.03
N ALA A 11 4.94 -5.53 16.29
CA ALA A 11 3.84 -6.29 15.73
C ALA A 11 3.80 -6.18 14.20
N LEU A 12 3.94 -4.98 13.65
CA LEU A 12 4.04 -4.76 12.20
C LEU A 12 5.18 -5.58 11.59
N GLU A 13 6.36 -5.55 12.21
CA GLU A 13 7.52 -6.33 11.76
C GLU A 13 7.23 -7.84 11.76
N LEU A 14 6.76 -8.38 12.89
CA LEU A 14 6.49 -9.81 13.04
C LEU A 14 5.35 -10.28 12.12
N PHE A 15 4.30 -9.48 11.94
CA PHE A 15 3.20 -9.80 11.01
C PHE A 15 3.69 -9.84 9.57
N ASN A 16 4.59 -8.94 9.20
CA ASN A 16 5.19 -8.88 7.88
C ASN A 16 6.18 -10.02 7.59
N GLN A 17 6.86 -10.55 8.61
CA GLN A 17 7.83 -11.64 8.48
C GLN A 17 7.18 -13.03 8.56
N HIS A 18 6.17 -13.19 9.43
CA HIS A 18 5.63 -14.51 9.77
C HIS A 18 4.13 -14.66 9.49
N GLY A 19 3.46 -13.59 9.04
CA GLY A 19 2.02 -13.54 8.85
C GLY A 19 1.27 -13.28 10.16
N GLU A 20 0.29 -12.37 10.10
CA GLU A 20 -0.52 -11.96 11.26
C GLU A 20 -1.15 -13.14 12.02
N ARG A 21 -1.62 -14.17 11.30
CA ARG A 21 -2.26 -15.35 11.90
C ARG A 21 -1.33 -16.17 12.81
N ASN A 22 -0.03 -16.21 12.51
CA ASN A 22 0.95 -17.01 13.24
C ASN A 22 1.53 -16.29 14.46
N ILE A 23 1.25 -14.98 14.60
CA ILE A 23 1.79 -14.15 15.67
C ILE A 23 0.73 -13.91 16.74
N THR A 24 1.13 -14.13 17.99
CA THR A 24 0.34 -13.89 19.19
C THR A 24 0.85 -12.66 19.93
N THR A 25 0.07 -12.13 20.88
CA THR A 25 0.52 -11.05 21.76
C THR A 25 1.74 -11.44 22.58
N ASN A 26 1.86 -12.71 22.99
CA ASN A 26 3.06 -13.18 23.71
C ASN A 26 4.30 -13.15 22.81
N HIS A 27 4.20 -13.59 21.55
CA HIS A 27 5.33 -13.48 20.61
C HIS A 27 5.81 -12.02 20.46
N ILE A 28 4.89 -11.06 20.42
CA ILE A 28 5.22 -9.63 20.34
C ILE A 28 5.90 -9.15 21.63
N ALA A 29 5.37 -9.53 22.79
CA ALA A 29 5.94 -9.16 24.09
C ALA A 29 7.36 -9.70 24.26
N ASP A 30 7.57 -10.97 23.91
CA ASP A 30 8.87 -11.64 23.96
C ASP A 30 9.89 -10.96 23.02
N HIS A 31 9.47 -10.60 21.81
CA HIS A 31 10.33 -9.96 20.80
C HIS A 31 10.91 -8.61 21.25
N ILE A 32 10.19 -7.86 22.08
CA ILE A 32 10.66 -6.57 22.63
C ILE A 32 11.03 -6.65 24.12
N GLU A 33 11.18 -7.86 24.64
CA GLU A 33 11.63 -8.15 26.01
C GLU A 33 10.76 -7.48 27.11
N ILE A 34 9.43 -7.49 26.93
CA ILE A 34 8.48 -7.04 27.96
C ILE A 34 7.62 -8.21 28.47
N SER A 35 7.15 -8.12 29.72
CA SER A 35 6.19 -9.10 30.24
C SER A 35 4.85 -9.04 29.49
N PRO A 36 4.13 -10.17 29.33
CA PRO A 36 2.77 -10.16 28.78
C PRO A 36 1.82 -9.19 29.49
N GLY A 37 1.92 -9.07 30.82
CA GLY A 37 1.12 -8.11 31.59
C GLY A 37 1.37 -6.64 31.20
N ASN A 38 2.60 -6.29 30.84
CA ASN A 38 2.93 -4.95 30.33
C ASN A 38 2.31 -4.71 28.94
N LEU A 39 2.29 -5.72 28.06
CA LEU A 39 1.58 -5.61 26.79
C LEU A 39 0.07 -5.45 27.01
N TYR A 40 -0.54 -6.27 27.88
CA TYR A 40 -1.97 -6.18 28.19
C TYR A 40 -2.40 -4.87 28.86
N TYR A 41 -1.47 -4.17 29.51
CA TYR A 41 -1.69 -2.81 29.99
C TYR A 41 -1.93 -1.81 28.84
N HIS A 42 -1.30 -2.02 27.68
CA HIS A 42 -1.43 -1.17 26.50
C HIS A 42 -2.49 -1.64 25.50
N PHE A 43 -2.64 -2.96 25.33
CA PHE A 43 -3.50 -3.57 24.33
C PHE A 43 -4.19 -4.81 24.88
N ARG A 44 -5.52 -4.83 24.91
CA ARG A 44 -6.30 -5.93 25.49
C ARG A 44 -6.26 -7.20 24.64
N ASN A 45 -6.04 -7.06 23.34
CA ASN A 45 -6.01 -8.16 22.39
C ASN A 45 -5.21 -7.76 21.13
N LYS A 46 -4.99 -8.74 20.24
CA LYS A 46 -4.25 -8.52 18.99
C LYS A 46 -4.96 -7.55 18.02
N GLN A 47 -6.29 -7.51 18.03
CA GLN A 47 -7.07 -6.63 17.13
C GLN A 47 -6.87 -5.15 17.44
N GLU A 48 -6.74 -4.78 18.72
CA GLU A 48 -6.40 -3.39 19.08
C GLU A 48 -5.03 -2.98 18.51
N ILE A 49 -4.06 -3.90 18.45
CA ILE A 49 -2.75 -3.64 17.82
C ILE A 49 -2.91 -3.49 16.30
N VAL A 50 -3.70 -4.36 15.66
CA VAL A 50 -3.97 -4.29 14.21
C VAL A 50 -4.63 -2.97 13.83
N ARG A 51 -5.60 -2.49 14.62
CA ARG A 51 -6.24 -1.18 14.41
C ARG A 51 -5.24 -0.01 14.52
N GLU A 52 -4.31 -0.07 15.46
CA GLU A 52 -3.25 0.97 15.53
C GLU A 52 -2.31 0.93 14.33
N ILE A 53 -1.95 -0.27 13.85
CA ILE A 53 -1.18 -0.38 12.61
C ILE A 53 -1.98 0.17 11.44
N PHE A 54 -3.30 -0.08 11.40
CA PHE A 54 -4.19 0.47 10.38
C PHE A 54 -4.29 2.00 10.45
N ALA A 55 -4.33 2.58 11.65
CA ALA A 55 -4.30 4.04 11.83
C ALA A 55 -3.00 4.65 11.28
N LEU A 56 -1.85 4.01 11.52
CA LEU A 56 -0.58 4.42 10.92
C LEU A 56 -0.60 4.29 9.39
N TYR A 57 -1.10 3.15 8.88
CA TYR A 57 -1.22 2.89 7.44
C TYR A 57 -2.11 3.91 6.74
N SER A 58 -3.32 4.14 7.25
CA SER A 58 -4.31 5.02 6.64
C SER A 58 -3.87 6.48 6.64
N ALA A 59 -3.22 6.94 7.72
CA ALA A 59 -2.63 8.27 7.77
C ALA A 59 -1.54 8.45 6.69
N GLU A 60 -0.60 7.51 6.61
CA GLU A 60 0.48 7.55 5.62
C GLU A 60 -0.04 7.40 4.18
N LEU A 61 -1.05 6.54 3.98
CA LEU A 61 -1.71 6.34 2.68
C LEU A 61 -2.32 7.65 2.17
N LEU A 62 -3.12 8.32 3.01
CA LEU A 62 -3.79 9.57 2.61
C LEU A 62 -2.79 10.72 2.42
N GLU A 63 -1.75 10.80 3.26
CA GLU A 63 -0.67 11.78 3.11
C GLU A 63 0.06 11.60 1.77
N ARG A 64 0.51 10.38 1.47
CA ARG A 64 1.28 10.07 0.25
C ARG A 64 0.49 10.24 -1.04
N PHE A 65 -0.82 9.99 -0.99
CA PHE A 65 -1.72 10.19 -2.13
C PHE A 65 -2.50 11.51 -2.05
N THR A 66 -2.05 12.49 -1.28
CA THR A 66 -2.57 13.84 -1.42
C THR A 66 -2.18 14.38 -2.81
N PRO A 67 -3.12 14.92 -3.62
CA PRO A 67 -2.80 15.42 -4.96
C PRO A 67 -1.77 16.56 -4.91
N ILE A 68 -0.63 16.36 -5.58
CA ILE A 68 0.40 17.40 -5.75
C ILE A 68 -0.10 18.37 -6.82
N GLN A 69 -0.17 19.67 -6.51
CA GLN A 69 -0.67 20.69 -7.45
C GLN A 69 0.47 21.54 -8.04
N GLY A 70 0.43 21.75 -9.36
CA GLY A 70 0.84 22.97 -10.07
C GLY A 70 2.28 23.50 -9.99
N SER A 71 3.20 22.92 -9.23
CA SER A 71 4.57 23.47 -9.09
C SER A 71 5.71 22.47 -9.26
N GLN A 72 5.41 21.17 -9.43
CA GLN A 72 6.43 20.14 -9.62
C GLN A 72 6.45 19.62 -11.05
N GLU A 73 7.63 19.18 -11.50
CA GLU A 73 7.80 18.50 -12.77
C GLU A 73 7.04 17.17 -12.79
N SER A 74 6.34 16.87 -13.89
CA SER A 74 5.47 15.70 -14.00
C SER A 74 6.18 14.36 -13.75
N LEU A 75 7.44 14.24 -14.20
CA LEU A 75 8.25 13.05 -13.96
C LEU A 75 8.58 12.88 -12.47
N THR A 76 8.80 13.98 -11.75
CA THR A 76 9.05 13.96 -10.29
C THR A 76 7.79 13.54 -9.55
N MET A 77 6.62 14.04 -9.95
CA MET A 77 5.33 13.61 -9.38
C MET A 77 5.09 12.12 -9.60
N LEU A 78 5.29 11.63 -10.83
CA LEU A 78 5.14 10.20 -11.14
C LEU A 78 6.08 9.32 -10.30
N LYS A 79 7.36 9.72 -10.16
CA LYS A 79 8.32 9.01 -9.30
C LYS A 79 7.86 8.98 -7.84
N SER A 80 7.34 10.09 -7.32
CA SER A 80 6.85 10.18 -5.94
C SER A 80 5.67 9.24 -5.67
N TYR A 81 4.70 9.16 -6.58
CA TYR A 81 3.59 8.23 -6.43
C TYR A 81 4.02 6.77 -6.58
N LEU A 82 4.97 6.49 -7.47
CA LEU A 82 5.52 5.15 -7.64
C LEU A 82 6.30 4.68 -6.39
N ASP A 83 7.11 5.57 -5.79
CA ASP A 83 7.78 5.34 -4.50
C ASP A 83 6.77 5.11 -3.37
N SER A 84 5.68 5.88 -3.37
CA SER A 84 4.60 5.72 -2.39
C SER A 84 3.91 4.37 -2.49
N ILE A 85 3.62 3.89 -3.72
CA ILE A 85 3.08 2.55 -3.96
C ILE A 85 4.03 1.49 -3.39
N PHE A 86 5.32 1.54 -3.75
CA PHE A 86 6.31 0.58 -3.26
C PHE A 86 6.38 0.58 -1.73
N THR A 87 6.54 1.76 -1.15
CA THR A 87 6.70 1.93 0.31
C THR A 87 5.50 1.37 1.06
N LEU A 88 4.28 1.72 0.64
CA LEU A 88 3.07 1.25 1.32
C LEU A 88 2.88 -0.26 1.15
N MET A 89 3.02 -0.78 -0.07
CA MET A 89 2.90 -2.21 -0.34
C MET A 89 3.93 -3.02 0.44
N TRP A 90 5.18 -2.55 0.54
CA TRP A 90 6.24 -3.25 1.25
C TRP A 90 6.11 -3.15 2.77
N LYS A 91 5.93 -1.93 3.29
CA LYS A 91 5.86 -1.64 4.73
C LYS A 91 4.65 -2.29 5.38
N TYR A 92 3.52 -2.39 4.67
CA TYR A 92 2.26 -2.93 5.18
C TYR A 92 1.83 -4.22 4.47
N ARG A 93 2.77 -4.97 3.90
CA ARG A 93 2.52 -6.17 3.08
C ARG A 93 1.61 -7.21 3.74
N PHE A 94 1.60 -7.34 5.07
CA PHE A 94 0.70 -8.27 5.75
C PHE A 94 -0.79 -7.92 5.55
N PHE A 95 -1.13 -6.62 5.44
CA PHE A 95 -2.50 -6.22 5.09
C PHE A 95 -2.80 -6.66 3.67
N TYR A 96 -2.00 -6.26 2.68
CA TYR A 96 -2.20 -6.63 1.27
C TYR A 96 -2.25 -8.14 1.01
N ALA A 97 -1.59 -8.95 1.84
CA ALA A 97 -1.59 -10.40 1.72
C ALA A 97 -2.88 -11.07 2.24
N ASN A 98 -3.57 -10.47 3.22
CA ASN A 98 -4.67 -11.15 3.94
C ASN A 98 -5.80 -10.19 4.39
N LEU A 99 -5.98 -9.08 3.67
CA LEU A 99 -6.91 -8.01 4.06
C LEU A 99 -8.35 -8.51 4.31
N PRO A 100 -8.99 -9.30 3.42
CA PRO A 100 -10.39 -9.69 3.63
C PRO A 100 -10.62 -10.46 4.93
N GLU A 101 -9.66 -11.28 5.33
CA GLU A 101 -9.73 -12.04 6.58
C GLU A 101 -9.52 -11.16 7.82
N ILE A 102 -8.66 -10.15 7.72
CA ILE A 102 -8.45 -9.19 8.81
C ILE A 102 -9.74 -8.41 9.04
N LEU A 103 -10.36 -7.91 7.97
CA LEU A 103 -11.60 -7.14 8.03
C LEU A 103 -12.80 -7.98 8.48
N SER A 104 -12.90 -9.25 8.10
CA SER A 104 -14.03 -10.12 8.47
C SER A 104 -14.14 -10.41 9.97
N ARG A 105 -13.06 -10.18 10.71
CA ARG A 105 -12.96 -10.44 12.16
C ARG A 105 -13.13 -9.18 13.01
N ASP A 106 -13.33 -8.02 12.37
CA ASP A 106 -13.34 -6.72 13.04
C ASP A 106 -14.19 -5.71 12.26
N GLU A 107 -15.48 -5.62 12.62
CA GLU A 107 -16.45 -4.72 11.96
C GLU A 107 -16.03 -3.25 12.03
N GLN A 108 -15.51 -2.81 13.18
CA GLN A 108 -15.04 -1.43 13.35
C GLN A 108 -13.91 -1.10 12.37
N LEU A 109 -12.93 -1.99 12.26
CA LEU A 109 -11.82 -1.83 11.32
C LEU A 109 -12.31 -1.83 9.86
N HIS A 110 -13.35 -2.61 9.55
CA HIS A 110 -13.94 -2.65 8.22
C HIS A 110 -14.62 -1.32 7.85
N ASP A 111 -15.39 -0.74 8.76
CA ASP A 111 -16.01 0.58 8.53
C ASP A 111 -14.94 1.66 8.33
N GLU A 112 -13.91 1.68 9.18
CA GLU A 112 -12.77 2.60 9.05
C GLU A 112 -12.01 2.39 7.71
N TYR A 113 -11.91 1.14 7.24
CA TYR A 113 -11.31 0.83 5.96
C TYR A 113 -12.10 1.44 4.80
N ILE A 114 -13.42 1.29 4.80
CA ILE A 114 -14.31 1.84 3.76
C ILE A 114 -14.14 3.36 3.68
N ASP A 115 -14.21 4.06 4.83
CA ASP A 115 -14.05 5.51 4.91
C ASP A 115 -12.72 6.01 4.34
N VAL A 116 -11.64 5.26 4.57
CA VAL A 116 -10.30 5.58 4.05
C VAL A 116 -10.23 5.33 2.55
N GLN A 117 -10.82 4.24 2.05
CA GLN A 117 -10.82 3.93 0.62
C GLN A 117 -11.62 4.94 -0.21
N GLU A 118 -12.75 5.45 0.30
CA GLU A 118 -13.52 6.49 -0.38
C GLU A 118 -12.68 7.78 -0.57
N LYS A 119 -11.97 8.21 0.48
CA LYS A 119 -11.07 9.37 0.43
C LYS A 119 -9.90 9.12 -0.53
N LEU A 120 -9.29 7.94 -0.46
CA LEU A 120 -8.21 7.55 -1.37
C LEU A 120 -8.69 7.57 -2.83
N GLN A 121 -9.88 7.03 -3.12
CA GLN A 121 -10.41 6.99 -4.47
C GLN A 121 -10.61 8.40 -5.06
N ALA A 122 -11.12 9.35 -4.26
CA ALA A 122 -11.23 10.74 -4.66
C ALA A 122 -9.86 11.36 -4.98
N ASN A 123 -8.86 11.09 -4.14
CA ASN A 123 -7.49 11.54 -4.34
C ASN A 123 -6.86 10.94 -5.61
N LEU A 124 -7.00 9.64 -5.84
CA LEU A 124 -6.47 8.97 -7.02
C LEU A 124 -7.09 9.50 -8.32
N ILE A 125 -8.40 9.78 -8.31
CA ILE A 125 -9.08 10.43 -9.45
C ILE A 125 -8.48 11.81 -9.71
N ALA A 126 -8.29 12.63 -8.67
CA ALA A 126 -7.70 13.96 -8.81
C ALA A 126 -6.26 13.92 -9.33
N ILE A 127 -5.44 12.97 -8.85
CA ILE A 127 -4.08 12.75 -9.35
C ILE A 127 -4.09 12.39 -10.84
N MET A 128 -4.94 11.45 -11.25
CA MET A 128 -5.01 11.03 -12.64
C MET A 128 -5.58 12.14 -13.54
N GLN A 129 -6.49 12.98 -13.03
CA GLN A 129 -6.95 14.19 -13.74
C GLN A 129 -5.81 15.19 -13.97
N GLU A 130 -4.91 15.34 -13.01
CA GLU A 130 -3.74 16.20 -13.18
C GLU A 130 -2.78 15.65 -14.24
N PHE A 131 -2.60 14.34 -14.34
CA PHE A 131 -1.82 13.78 -15.45
C PHE A 131 -2.48 13.95 -16.83
N VAL A 132 -3.81 14.05 -16.89
CA VAL A 132 -4.52 14.48 -18.11
C VAL A 132 -4.31 15.97 -18.38
N SER A 133 -4.37 16.83 -17.36
CA SER A 133 -4.17 18.29 -17.50
C SER A 133 -2.75 18.63 -17.99
N LEU A 134 -1.75 17.86 -17.51
CA LEU A 134 -0.35 17.90 -17.92
C LEU A 134 -0.08 17.23 -19.29
N LYS A 135 -1.13 16.77 -19.98
CA LYS A 135 -1.08 16.11 -21.29
C LYS A 135 -0.22 14.84 -21.32
N LEU A 136 -0.09 14.12 -20.20
CA LEU A 136 0.58 12.83 -20.15
C LEU A 136 -0.35 11.67 -20.52
N LEU A 137 -1.64 11.83 -20.25
CA LEU A 137 -2.66 10.81 -20.53
C LEU A 137 -3.75 11.38 -21.45
N ASN A 138 -4.28 10.53 -22.32
CA ASN A 138 -5.41 10.83 -23.18
C ASN A 138 -6.57 9.89 -22.85
N VAL A 139 -7.34 10.25 -21.82
CA VAL A 139 -8.50 9.48 -21.33
C VAL A 139 -9.67 10.41 -21.06
N ASP A 140 -10.89 9.95 -21.34
CA ASP A 140 -12.10 10.64 -20.91
C ASP A 140 -12.42 10.37 -19.43
N LYS A 141 -13.46 11.03 -18.90
CA LYS A 141 -13.84 10.95 -17.49
C LYS A 141 -14.32 9.56 -17.05
N GLU A 142 -14.97 8.80 -17.93
CA GLU A 142 -15.48 7.47 -17.60
C GLU A 142 -14.34 6.44 -17.63
N GLN A 143 -13.50 6.52 -18.67
CA GLN A 143 -12.28 5.72 -18.78
C GLN A 143 -11.33 5.97 -17.61
N LEU A 144 -11.17 7.22 -17.16
CA LEU A 144 -10.35 7.58 -16.02
C LEU A 144 -10.78 6.86 -14.74
N LYS A 145 -12.08 6.84 -14.45
CA LYS A 145 -12.61 6.15 -13.25
C LYS A 145 -12.36 4.65 -13.32
N SER A 146 -12.56 4.04 -14.49
CA SER A 146 -12.27 2.62 -14.71
C SER A 146 -10.78 2.30 -14.57
N LEU A 147 -9.92 3.17 -15.11
CA LEU A 147 -8.47 3.05 -15.00
C LEU A 147 -8.01 3.12 -13.54
N VAL A 148 -8.48 4.11 -12.77
CA VAL A 148 -8.18 4.21 -11.33
C VAL A 148 -8.63 2.95 -10.59
N CYS A 149 -9.83 2.44 -10.86
CA CYS A 149 -10.34 1.21 -10.26
C CYS A 149 -9.43 0.01 -10.57
N THR A 150 -9.01 -0.13 -11.83
CA THR A 150 -8.14 -1.23 -12.27
C THR A 150 -6.75 -1.16 -11.62
N LEU A 151 -6.15 0.05 -11.56
CA LEU A 151 -4.86 0.25 -10.88
C LEU A 151 -4.97 -0.07 -9.39
N HIS A 152 -6.05 0.37 -8.74
CA HIS A 152 -6.29 0.10 -7.34
C HIS A 152 -6.51 -1.40 -7.06
N LEU A 153 -7.25 -2.10 -7.93
CA LEU A 153 -7.42 -3.56 -7.86
C LEU A 153 -6.08 -4.29 -7.92
N ILE A 154 -5.18 -3.88 -8.82
CA ILE A 154 -3.83 -4.44 -8.93
C ILE A 154 -3.06 -4.20 -7.64
N ALA A 155 -2.99 -2.95 -7.15
CA ALA A 155 -2.26 -2.61 -5.93
C ALA A 155 -2.73 -3.43 -4.71
N CYS A 156 -4.04 -3.59 -4.54
CA CYS A 156 -4.64 -4.28 -3.41
C CYS A 156 -4.55 -5.81 -3.49
N SER A 157 -4.55 -6.38 -4.71
CA SER A 157 -4.70 -7.83 -4.89
C SER A 157 -3.42 -8.53 -5.36
N TRP A 158 -2.41 -7.78 -5.82
CA TRP A 158 -1.20 -8.36 -6.42
C TRP A 158 -0.46 -9.32 -5.48
N LEU A 159 -0.25 -8.92 -4.22
CA LEU A 159 0.48 -9.75 -3.26
C LEU A 159 -0.32 -10.99 -2.87
N ALA A 160 -1.63 -10.86 -2.64
CA ALA A 160 -2.51 -12.00 -2.40
C ALA A 160 -2.52 -12.98 -3.58
N TYR A 161 -2.57 -12.47 -4.82
CA TYR A 161 -2.47 -13.28 -6.04
C TYR A 161 -1.13 -14.04 -6.11
N GLN A 162 0.00 -13.36 -5.88
CA GLN A 162 1.32 -14.00 -5.87
C GLN A 162 1.44 -15.06 -4.78
N SER A 163 0.93 -14.80 -3.58
CA SER A 163 0.90 -15.77 -2.48
C SER A 163 0.05 -17.00 -2.80
N ALA A 164 -1.06 -16.84 -3.54
CA ALA A 164 -1.89 -17.96 -3.96
C ALA A 164 -1.22 -18.84 -5.03
N MET A 165 -0.28 -18.29 -5.79
CA MET A 165 0.44 -19.00 -6.86
C MET A 165 1.61 -19.87 -6.36
N SER A 166 1.98 -19.79 -5.08
CA SER A 166 3.01 -20.68 -4.51
C SER A 166 2.71 -21.07 -3.06
N PRO A 167 2.82 -22.36 -2.70
CA PRO A 167 2.44 -22.89 -1.39
C PRO A 167 3.33 -22.42 -0.23
N LYS A 168 4.49 -21.82 -0.51
CA LYS A 168 5.42 -21.26 0.48
C LYS A 168 5.98 -19.93 0.00
N THR A 169 5.08 -19.01 -0.36
CA THR A 169 5.50 -17.69 -0.85
C THR A 169 5.90 -16.79 0.30
N GLU A 170 7.18 -16.42 0.35
CA GLU A 170 7.64 -15.26 1.10
C GLU A 170 7.50 -14.02 0.20
N ILE A 171 6.85 -12.97 0.71
CA ILE A 171 6.67 -11.73 -0.05
C ILE A 171 8.01 -11.02 -0.14
N THR A 172 8.50 -10.81 -1.37
CA THR A 172 9.75 -10.12 -1.63
C THR A 172 9.53 -8.74 -2.24
N GLU A 173 10.51 -7.85 -2.13
CA GLU A 173 10.48 -6.57 -2.83
C GLU A 173 10.36 -6.73 -4.35
N GLN A 174 10.93 -7.81 -4.91
CA GLN A 174 10.79 -8.12 -6.34
C GLN A 174 9.33 -8.34 -6.73
N MET A 175 8.54 -9.01 -5.89
CA MET A 175 7.11 -9.16 -6.14
C MET A 175 6.41 -7.81 -6.15
N VAL A 176 6.69 -6.92 -5.19
CA VAL A 176 6.13 -5.55 -5.18
C VAL A 176 6.46 -4.81 -6.48
N LYS A 177 7.72 -4.85 -6.90
CA LYS A 177 8.18 -4.23 -8.16
C LYS A 177 7.47 -4.79 -9.38
N GLN A 178 7.27 -6.10 -9.47
CA GLN A 178 6.51 -6.71 -10.56
C GLN A 178 5.06 -6.20 -10.60
N GLY A 179 4.43 -5.99 -9.45
CA GLY A 179 3.08 -5.40 -9.36
C GLY A 179 3.06 -3.96 -9.88
N MET A 180 4.07 -3.16 -9.52
CA MET A 180 4.23 -1.81 -10.06
C MET A 180 4.42 -1.80 -11.58
N LEU A 181 5.19 -2.74 -12.13
CA LEU A 181 5.33 -2.91 -13.59
C LEU A 181 3.98 -3.26 -14.25
N GLN A 182 3.14 -4.08 -13.62
CA GLN A 182 1.78 -4.34 -14.13
C GLN A 182 0.94 -3.06 -14.15
N MET A 183 1.02 -2.23 -13.11
CA MET A 183 0.33 -0.94 -13.08
C MET A 183 0.81 -0.03 -14.22
N LEU A 184 2.11 0.08 -14.47
CA LEU A 184 2.65 0.85 -15.59
C LEU A 184 2.14 0.32 -16.93
N ASN A 185 2.09 -1.00 -17.13
CA ASN A 185 1.57 -1.62 -18.36
C ASN A 185 0.09 -1.34 -18.60
N VAL A 186 -0.70 -1.11 -17.54
CA VAL A 186 -2.10 -0.70 -17.66
C VAL A 186 -2.23 0.78 -18.07
N VAL A 187 -1.29 1.64 -17.66
CA VAL A 187 -1.32 3.08 -18.01
C VAL A 187 -0.78 3.35 -19.41
N LYS A 188 0.25 2.62 -19.87
CA LYS A 188 0.91 2.85 -21.16
C LYS A 188 -0.03 2.99 -22.37
N PRO A 189 -1.08 2.16 -22.57
CA PRO A 189 -1.94 2.26 -23.74
C PRO A 189 -2.72 3.58 -23.86
N VAL A 190 -2.90 4.29 -22.75
CA VAL A 190 -3.62 5.56 -22.72
C VAL A 190 -2.70 6.78 -22.55
N ALA A 191 -1.39 6.55 -22.57
CA ALA A 191 -0.41 7.62 -22.50
C ALA A 191 -0.30 8.39 -23.83
N THR A 192 -0.04 9.68 -23.75
CA THR A 192 0.42 10.47 -24.90
C THR A 192 1.88 10.12 -25.22
N GLU A 193 2.44 10.68 -26.29
CA GLU A 193 3.87 10.53 -26.60
C GLU A 193 4.76 11.00 -25.45
N GLN A 194 4.49 12.19 -24.90
CA GLN A 194 5.18 12.72 -23.72
C GLN A 194 4.99 11.83 -22.47
N GLY A 195 3.78 11.32 -22.25
CA GLY A 195 3.50 10.40 -21.15
C GLY A 195 4.27 9.09 -21.28
N MET A 196 4.34 8.53 -22.50
CA MET A 196 5.04 7.29 -22.78
C MET A 196 6.54 7.41 -22.49
N GLU A 197 7.18 8.51 -22.90
CA GLU A 197 8.60 8.77 -22.58
C GLU A 197 8.86 8.71 -21.07
N GLN A 198 7.99 9.34 -20.27
CA GLN A 198 8.13 9.35 -18.82
C GLN A 198 7.87 7.97 -18.21
N LEU A 199 6.85 7.24 -18.69
CA LEU A 199 6.54 5.89 -18.21
C LEU A 199 7.69 4.90 -18.50
N LEU A 200 8.36 5.01 -19.65
CA LEU A 200 9.53 4.20 -19.97
C LEU A 200 10.70 4.47 -19.03
N LEU A 201 10.96 5.74 -18.68
CA LEU A 201 11.98 6.10 -17.68
C LEU A 201 11.66 5.52 -16.29
N LEU A 202 10.38 5.48 -15.90
CA LEU A 202 9.95 4.87 -14.65
C LEU A 202 10.11 3.35 -14.67
N GLU A 203 9.74 2.69 -15.77
CA GLU A 203 9.90 1.25 -15.94
C GLU A 203 11.36 0.82 -15.83
N GLU A 204 12.27 1.57 -16.46
CA GLU A 204 13.71 1.35 -16.31
C GLU A 204 14.16 1.53 -14.85
N ALA A 205 13.67 2.57 -14.16
CA ALA A 205 14.01 2.82 -12.76
C ALA A 205 13.53 1.68 -11.84
N VAL A 206 12.30 1.19 -12.02
CA VAL A 206 11.75 0.05 -11.26
C VAL A 206 12.56 -1.22 -11.51
N SER A 207 12.97 -1.44 -12.76
CA SER A 207 13.73 -2.62 -13.18
C SER A 207 15.17 -2.61 -12.64
N ARG A 208 15.80 -1.44 -12.51
CA ARG A 208 17.19 -1.28 -12.04
C ARG A 208 17.35 -1.28 -10.52
N LEU A 209 16.27 -1.13 -9.76
CA LEU A 209 16.34 -1.01 -8.30
C LEU A 209 16.87 -2.26 -7.56
N HIS A 210 17.36 -3.33 -8.23
CA HIS A 210 18.17 -4.44 -7.68
C HIS A 210 18.85 -5.26 -8.81
N SER A 211 19.77 -4.63 -9.55
CA SER A 211 20.94 -5.33 -10.11
C SER A 211 22.12 -5.17 -9.17
#